data_AF-A0A954K6Y8-F1
#
_entry.id   AF-A0A954K6Y8-F1
#
_cell.length_a   1.000
_cell.length_b   1.000
_cell.length_c   1.000
_cell.angle_alpha   90.00
_cell.angle_beta   90.00
_cell.angle_gamma   90.00
#
_symmetry.space_group_name_H-M   'P 1'
#
loop_
_entity.id
_entity.type
_entity.pdbx_description
1 polymer ?
#
loop_
_entity_poly.entity_id
_entity_poly.type
_entity_poly.pdbx_seq_one_letter_code
_entity_poly.pdbx_strand_id
1 'polypeptide(L)' 'MNSLIPFNRPFIAGKELHYIAQAVTLGNISGDGEFAQRCTRIMEERFGIKKILLTPSCTASLERSEMLLDLQPGDEII' A
#
# COMPACT_ATOMS: atom_id res chain seq x y z
N MET A 1 12.56 -31.66 15.22
CA MET A 1 12.69 -30.85 13.99
C MET A 1 13.41 -29.58 14.38
N ASN A 2 14.58 -29.31 13.80
CA ASN A 2 15.27 -28.03 13.98
C ASN A 2 14.34 -26.94 13.45
N SER A 3 13.72 -26.16 14.35
CA SER A 3 12.93 -25.01 13.94
C SER A 3 13.90 -23.92 13.54
N LEU A 4 14.16 -23.82 12.23
CA LEU A 4 14.88 -22.69 11.66
C LEU A 4 14.12 -21.41 12.09
N ILE A 5 14.78 -20.52 12.84
CA ILE A 5 14.21 -19.22 13.17
C ILE A 5 14.32 -18.37 11.90
N PRO A 6 13.20 -17.98 11.27
CA PRO A 6 13.26 -17.19 10.05
C PRO A 6 13.71 -15.76 10.36
N PHE A 7 14.45 -15.14 9.46
CA PHE A 7 14.81 -13.73 9.53
C PHE A 7 13.56 -12.82 9.51
N ASN A 8 12.57 -13.18 8.68
CA ASN A 8 11.29 -12.49 8.60
C ASN A 8 10.14 -13.49 8.45
N ARG A 9 9.02 -13.20 9.10
CA ARG A 9 7.75 -13.87 8.88
C ARG A 9 6.67 -12.78 8.71
N PRO A 10 5.87 -12.81 7.62
CA PRO A 10 4.75 -11.90 7.47
C PRO A 10 3.81 -11.97 8.67
N PHE A 11 3.37 -10.80 9.15
CA PHE A 11 2.37 -10.74 10.20
C PHE A 11 0.99 -11.09 9.62
N ILE A 12 0.29 -12.02 10.28
CA ILE A 12 -1.06 -12.45 9.92
C ILE A 12 -2.01 -12.03 11.04
N ALA A 13 -2.93 -11.11 10.74
CA ALA A 13 -3.95 -10.57 11.62
C ALA A 13 -5.23 -11.44 11.69
N GLY A 14 -5.49 -12.29 10.68
CA GLY A 14 -6.53 -13.33 10.70
C GLY A 14 -7.81 -13.03 9.91
N LYS A 15 -7.93 -11.88 9.25
CA LYS A 15 -9.10 -11.51 8.40
C LYS A 15 -8.73 -11.29 6.92
N GLU A 16 -7.51 -11.63 6.52
CA GLU A 16 -6.99 -11.39 5.18
C GLU A 16 -7.84 -12.09 4.12
N LEU A 17 -8.03 -13.40 4.27
CA LEU A 17 -8.83 -14.20 3.33
C LEU A 17 -10.31 -13.78 3.31
N HIS A 18 -10.83 -13.32 4.45
CA HIS A 18 -12.19 -12.81 4.55
C HIS A 18 -12.37 -11.53 3.72
N TYR A 19 -11.45 -10.57 3.82
CA TYR A 19 -11.54 -9.34 3.03
C TYR A 19 -11.22 -9.55 1.55
N ILE A 20 -10.32 -10.47 1.21
CA ILE A 20 -10.09 -10.89 -0.19
C ILE A 20 -11.37 -11.47 -0.78
N ALA A 21 -12.04 -12.39 -0.07
CA ALA A 21 -13.30 -12.98 -0.52
C ALA A 21 -14.39 -11.90 -0.71
N GLN A 22 -14.52 -10.97 0.24
CA GLN A 22 -15.45 -9.85 0.10
C GLN A 22 -15.17 -8.99 -1.14
N ALA A 23 -13.91 -8.66 -1.43
CA ALA A 23 -13.55 -7.86 -2.60
C ALA A 23 -13.98 -8.55 -3.91
N VAL A 24 -13.78 -9.87 -3.98
CA VAL A 24 -14.22 -10.70 -5.12
C VAL A 24 -15.74 -10.73 -5.23
N THR A 25 -16.46 -10.95 -4.13
CA THR A 25 -17.94 -10.98 -4.12
C THR A 25 -18.55 -9.63 -4.51
N LEU A 26 -17.93 -8.52 -4.13
CA LEU A 26 -18.34 -7.18 -4.54
C LEU A 26 -17.99 -6.85 -6.01
N GLY A 27 -17.22 -7.70 -6.68
CA GLY A 27 -16.73 -7.46 -8.04
C GLY A 27 -15.69 -6.33 -8.14
N ASN A 28 -15.11 -5.92 -7.02
CA ASN A 28 -14.24 -4.74 -6.93
C ASN A 28 -12.79 -5.16 -6.62
N ILE A 29 -12.13 -5.71 -7.63
CA ILE A 29 -10.76 -6.26 -7.54
C ILE A 29 -9.70 -5.38 -8.21
N SER A 30 -10.10 -4.30 -8.88
CA SER A 30 -9.21 -3.32 -9.48
C SER A 30 -8.75 -2.28 -8.45
N GLY A 31 -7.84 -1.39 -8.87
CA GLY A 31 -7.43 -0.23 -8.07
C GLY A 31 -8.62 0.67 -7.67
N ASP A 32 -8.41 1.48 -6.63
CA ASP A 32 -9.36 2.47 -6.10
C ASP A 32 -10.73 1.93 -5.66
N GLY A 33 -10.82 0.62 -5.43
CA GLY A 33 -12.00 -0.04 -4.91
C GLY A 33 -12.28 0.22 -3.42
N GLU A 34 -13.32 -0.43 -2.90
CA GLU A 34 -13.82 -0.28 -1.52
C GLU A 34 -12.71 -0.41 -0.47
N PHE A 35 -11.89 -1.46 -0.56
CA PHE A 35 -10.81 -1.69 0.40
C PHE A 35 -9.66 -0.70 0.25
N ALA A 36 -9.39 -0.19 -0.96
CA ALA A 36 -8.42 0.86 -1.17
C ALA A 36 -8.86 2.14 -0.42
N GLN A 37 -10.10 2.56 -0.61
CA GLN A 37 -10.68 3.75 0.03
C GLN A 37 -10.71 3.63 1.56
N ARG A 38 -11.07 2.44 2.07
CA ARG A 38 -11.03 2.17 3.52
C ARG A 38 -9.61 2.26 4.08
N CYS A 39 -8.62 1.68 3.40
CA CYS A 39 -7.22 1.76 3.79
C CYS A 39 -6.70 3.21 3.78
N THR A 40 -6.96 3.97 2.71
CA THR A 40 -6.52 5.37 2.63
C THR A 40 -7.16 6.20 3.73
N ARG A 41 -8.47 6.05 3.97
CA ARG A 41 -9.18 6.80 5.02
C ARG A 41 -8.61 6.55 6.41
N ILE A 42 -8.39 5.28 6.77
CA ILE A 42 -7.81 4.91 8.07
C ILE A 42 -6.44 5.55 8.24
N MET A 43 -5.61 5.55 7.21
CA MET A 43 -4.27 6.11 7.27
C MET A 43 -4.30 7.65 7.27
N GLU A 44 -5.17 8.28 6.49
CA GLU A 44 -5.36 9.75 6.45
C GLU A 44 -5.78 10.26 7.84
N GLU A 45 -6.77 9.61 8.46
CA GLU A 45 -7.24 9.93 9.82
C GLU A 45 -6.17 9.65 10.88
N ARG A 46 -5.51 8.48 10.82
CA ARG A 46 -4.53 8.06 11.83
C ARG A 46 -3.26 8.92 11.82
N PHE A 47 -2.80 9.32 10.65
CA PHE A 47 -1.53 10.04 10.49
C PHE A 47 -1.72 11.54 10.24
N GLY A 48 -2.95 12.04 10.15
CA GLY A 48 -3.23 13.45 9.85
C GLY A 48 -2.77 13.87 8.45
N ILE A 49 -2.73 12.92 7.49
CA ILE A 49 -2.29 13.16 6.12
C ILE A 49 -3.50 13.57 5.28
N LYS A 50 -3.38 14.67 4.53
CA LYS A 50 -4.48 15.22 3.72
C LYS A 50 -4.99 14.25 2.64
N LYS A 51 -4.07 13.52 2.00
CA LYS A 51 -4.41 12.58 0.94
C LYS A 51 -3.39 11.44 0.88
N ILE A 52 -3.87 10.20 0.80
CA ILE A 52 -3.06 9.02 0.57
C ILE A 52 -3.44 8.39 -0.77
N LEU A 53 -2.41 7.97 -1.52
CA LEU A 53 -2.52 7.29 -2.81
C LEU A 53 -1.84 5.93 -2.68
N LEU A 54 -2.58 4.85 -2.91
CA LEU A 54 -2.01 3.50 -2.87
C LEU A 54 -1.30 3.21 -4.20
N THR A 55 -0.11 2.60 -4.11
CA THR A 55 0.68 2.14 -5.25
C THR A 55 1.00 0.65 -5.11
N PRO A 56 1.40 -0.05 -6.19
CA PRO A 56 1.73 -1.47 -6.14
C PRO A 56 2.98 -1.80 -5.30
N SER A 57 3.88 -0.84 -5.12
CA SER A 57 5.10 -0.97 -4.34
C SER A 57 5.60 0.39 -3.86
N CYS A 58 6.56 0.38 -2.92
CA CYS A 58 7.25 1.59 -2.46
C CYS A 58 8.11 2.21 -3.58
N THR A 59 8.74 1.37 -4.43
CA THR A 59 9.48 1.86 -5.61
C THR A 59 8.58 2.65 -6.54
N ALA A 60 7.38 2.15 -6.84
CA ALA A 60 6.40 2.88 -7.64
C ALA A 60 5.89 4.16 -6.95
N SER A 61 5.87 4.19 -5.61
CA SER A 61 5.57 5.44 -4.86
C SER A 61 6.67 6.49 -5.06
N LEU A 62 7.94 6.08 -5.07
CA LEU A 62 9.09 6.97 -5.26
C LEU A 62 9.13 7.51 -6.69
N GLU A 63 8.95 6.66 -7.70
CA GLU A 63 8.83 7.07 -9.11
C GLU A 63 7.66 8.06 -9.31
N ARG A 64 6.51 7.80 -8.66
CA ARG A 64 5.39 8.76 -8.64
C ARG A 64 5.75 10.09 -7.97
N SER A 65 6.58 10.07 -6.93
CA SER A 65 7.00 11.27 -6.20
C SER A 65 7.99 12.09 -7.02
N GLU A 66 8.93 11.44 -7.70
CA GLU A 66 9.83 12.06 -8.69
C GLU A 66 9.02 12.80 -9.77
N MET A 67 8.04 12.11 -10.38
CA MET A 67 7.16 12.70 -11.39
C MET A 67 6.35 13.88 -10.85
N LEU A 68 5.87 13.79 -9.61
CA LEU A 68 5.08 14.85 -8.97
C LEU A 68 5.93 16.09 -8.63
N LEU A 69 7.20 15.89 -8.29
CA LEU A 69 8.17 16.95 -8.03
C LEU A 69 8.72 17.56 -9.32
N ASP A 70 8.39 16.99 -10.49
CA ASP A 70 8.83 17.43 -11.82
C ASP A 70 10.37 17.48 -11.95
N LEU A 71 11.05 16.48 -11.38
CA LEU A 71 12.51 16.41 -11.38
C LEU A 71 13.05 16.27 -12.81
N GLN A 72 14.13 17.01 -13.09
CA GLN A 72 14.76 17.12 -14.40
C GLN A 72 16.20 16.59 -14.39
N PRO A 73 16.76 16.23 -15.56
CA PRO A 73 18.17 15.90 -15.67
C PRO A 73 19.07 17.02 -15.14
N GLY A 74 19.89 16.71 -14.14
CA GLY A 74 20.76 17.67 -13.46
C GLY A 74 20.28 18.10 -12.08
N ASP A 75 19.04 17.77 -11.70
CA ASP A 75 18.57 17.94 -10.33
C ASP A 75 19.27 16.95 -9.37
N GLU A 76 19.58 17.43 -8.17
CA GLU A 76 20.23 16.64 -7.13
C GLU A 76 19.24 16.34 -5.99
N ILE A 77 19.20 15.08 -5.56
CA ILE A 77 18.39 14.58 -4.45
C ILE A 77 19.35 13.96 -3.44
N ILE A 78 19.24 14.34 -2.16
CA ILE A 78 20.05 13.80 -1.06
C ILE A 78 19.58 12.38 -0.70
#